data_AF-A0A816E158-F1
#
_entry.id   AF-A0A816E158-F1
#
_cell.length_a   1.000
_cell.length_b   1.000
_cell.length_c   1.000
_cell.angle_alpha   90.00
_cell.angle_beta   90.00
_cell.angle_gamma   90.00
#
_symmetry.space_group_name_H-M   'P 1'
#
loop_
_entity.id
_entity.type
_entity.pdbx_description
1 polymer ?
#
loop_
_entity_poly.entity_id
_entity_poly.type
_entity_poly.pdbx_seq_one_letter_code
_entity_poly.pdbx_strand_id
1 'polypeptide(L)'
;DEPPISPSPRVSIEEPIKPVVSHTREEVTQLCHQALMVLYEQNSDFSDRSTINRTVPDSYFESNQSGTDNIDLENEDIRRSRHAYCQMIFDLCVELLHEMYSPNVRLSRYPEWQRTKLVSKRFYRFNPPKSRTEAENFIQKKVLEILNLTPRQITYSKWRLPIERRHMQEQFEVVLDEELRRTEIDWIDYESDSIRIKFDVAENIFNQLLQETLTECFHVIHKKHFLSSNSTRL
;
A
#
# COMPACT_ATOMS: atom_id res chain seq x y z
N ASP A 1 -42.85 -28.82 24.11
CA ASP A 1 -41.86 -28.44 25.13
C ASP A 1 -40.47 -28.85 24.68
N GLU A 2 -39.80 -27.92 23.99
CA GLU A 2 -38.43 -28.09 23.53
C GLU A 2 -37.48 -27.63 24.66
N PRO A 3 -36.42 -28.39 25.01
CA PRO A 3 -35.58 -28.04 26.14
C PRO A 3 -34.76 -26.77 25.82
N PRO A 4 -34.50 -25.90 26.83
CA PRO A 4 -33.75 -24.68 26.60
C PRO A 4 -32.29 -25.02 26.27
N ILE A 5 -31.80 -24.47 25.15
CA ILE A 5 -30.41 -24.56 24.73
C ILE A 5 -29.56 -23.84 25.79
N SER A 6 -28.78 -24.62 26.55
CA SER A 6 -27.83 -24.07 27.53
C SER A 6 -26.80 -23.20 26.81
N PRO A 7 -26.49 -21.99 27.31
CA PRO A 7 -25.45 -21.17 26.71
C PRO A 7 -24.10 -21.87 26.82
N SER A 8 -23.38 -21.93 25.70
CA SER A 8 -22.02 -22.46 25.60
C SER A 8 -21.13 -21.89 26.71
N PRO A 9 -20.23 -22.69 27.32
CA PRO A 9 -19.33 -22.19 28.35
C PRO A 9 -18.50 -21.05 27.76
N ARG A 10 -18.62 -19.85 28.34
CA ARG A 10 -17.79 -18.72 27.98
C ARG A 10 -16.34 -19.15 28.21
N VAL A 11 -15.54 -19.10 27.14
CA VAL A 11 -14.09 -19.30 27.22
C VAL A 11 -13.57 -18.37 28.32
N SER A 12 -13.00 -18.96 29.38
CA SER A 12 -12.36 -18.22 30.46
C SER A 12 -11.33 -17.29 29.84
N ILE A 13 -11.44 -16.00 30.15
CA ILE A 13 -10.48 -14.99 29.72
C ILE A 13 -9.12 -15.42 30.28
N GLU A 14 -8.24 -15.95 29.42
CA GLU A 14 -6.88 -16.33 29.79
C GLU A 14 -6.20 -15.13 30.46
N GLU A 15 -5.60 -15.35 31.63
CA GLU A 15 -4.87 -14.30 32.33
C GLU A 15 -3.79 -13.72 31.40
N PRO A 16 -3.65 -12.39 31.33
CA PRO A 16 -2.69 -11.78 30.44
C PRO A 16 -1.28 -12.23 30.82
N ILE A 17 -0.58 -12.81 29.85
CA ILE A 17 0.81 -13.25 29.98
C ILE A 17 1.64 -12.07 30.50
N LYS A 18 2.26 -12.22 31.66
CA LYS A 18 3.15 -11.19 32.23
C LYS A 18 4.38 -11.06 31.32
N PRO A 19 4.72 -9.85 30.85
CA PRO A 19 5.87 -9.66 29.99
C PRO A 19 7.16 -9.95 30.77
N VAL A 20 8.11 -10.63 30.12
CA VAL A 20 9.44 -10.98 30.69
C VAL A 20 10.26 -9.72 31.01
N VAL A 21 10.01 -8.62 30.31
CA VAL A 21 10.65 -7.33 30.55
C VAL A 21 9.59 -6.29 30.76
N SER A 22 9.79 -5.44 31.76
CA SER A 22 8.84 -4.40 32.11
C SER A 22 8.66 -3.40 30.97
N HIS A 23 7.43 -3.30 30.49
CA HIS A 23 7.04 -2.48 29.35
C HIS A 23 6.08 -1.35 29.77
N THR A 24 6.16 -0.92 31.02
CA THR A 24 5.28 0.13 31.55
C THR A 24 5.79 1.50 31.11
N ARG A 25 4.86 2.44 30.90
CA ARG A 25 5.20 3.83 30.54
C ARG A 25 6.20 4.47 31.51
N GLU A 26 5.99 4.29 32.81
CA GLU A 26 6.81 4.91 33.85
C GLU A 26 8.25 4.38 33.85
N GLU A 27 8.41 3.07 33.76
CA GLU A 27 9.73 2.43 33.69
C GLU A 27 10.48 2.82 32.43
N VAL A 28 9.80 2.85 31.27
CA VAL A 28 10.41 3.30 30.01
C VAL A 28 10.81 4.78 30.09
N THR A 29 10.03 5.64 30.75
CA THR A 29 10.45 7.05 30.94
C THR A 29 11.71 7.17 31.78
N GLN A 30 11.85 6.35 32.83
CA GLN A 30 13.05 6.33 33.66
C GLN A 30 14.26 5.81 32.87
N LEU A 31 14.09 4.72 32.11
CA LEU A 31 15.13 4.16 31.24
C LEU A 31 15.63 5.17 30.21
N CYS A 32 14.70 5.91 29.58
CA CYS A 32 15.03 6.98 28.65
C CYS A 32 15.78 8.13 29.34
N HIS A 33 15.34 8.56 30.53
CA HIS A 33 16.00 9.63 31.26
C HIS A 33 17.45 9.26 31.62
N GLN A 34 17.67 8.06 32.16
CA GLN A 34 19.01 7.56 32.47
C GLN A 34 19.89 7.43 31.22
N ALA A 35 19.34 6.91 30.12
CA ALA A 35 20.06 6.79 28.86
C ALA A 35 20.49 8.17 28.34
N LEU A 36 19.59 9.16 28.39
CA LEU A 36 19.88 10.53 27.96
C LEU A 36 20.95 11.18 28.82
N MET A 37 20.91 10.99 30.15
CA MET A 37 21.95 11.49 31.06
C MET A 37 23.33 10.98 30.67
N VAL A 38 23.45 9.66 30.50
CA VAL A 38 24.70 9.01 30.06
C VAL A 38 25.16 9.55 28.71
N LEU A 39 24.25 9.67 27.74
CA LEU A 39 24.59 10.14 26.40
C LEU A 39 25.12 11.57 26.38
N TYR A 40 24.52 12.47 27.14
CA TYR A 40 24.98 13.86 27.26
C TYR A 40 26.28 13.99 28.06
N GLU A 41 26.56 13.07 28.98
CA GLU A 41 27.85 13.02 29.68
C GLU A 41 28.98 12.52 28.76
N GLN A 42 28.68 11.53 27.92
CA GLN A 42 29.67 10.91 27.02
C GLN A 42 29.93 11.69 25.73
N ASN A 43 28.97 12.50 25.27
CA ASN A 43 29.01 13.14 23.96
C ASN A 43 28.79 14.64 24.05
N SER A 44 29.65 15.40 23.38
CA SER A 44 29.54 16.86 23.27
C SER A 44 28.72 17.33 22.05
N ASP A 45 28.64 16.50 21.02
CA ASP A 45 27.91 16.77 19.79
C ASP A 45 27.25 15.49 19.26
N PHE A 46 26.09 15.66 18.61
CA PHE A 46 25.26 14.60 18.05
C PHE A 46 24.92 14.83 16.57
N SER A 47 25.55 15.82 15.92
CA SER A 47 25.29 16.12 14.52
C SER A 47 25.82 15.05 13.55
N ASP A 48 26.95 14.41 13.86
CA ASP A 48 27.51 13.32 13.06
C ASP A 48 27.36 11.96 13.76
N ARG A 49 26.96 10.95 12.99
CA ARG A 49 26.73 9.60 13.48
C ARG A 49 28.03 8.90 13.88
N SER A 50 29.12 9.24 13.19
CA SER A 50 30.42 8.58 13.38
C SER A 50 31.10 8.97 14.69
N THR A 51 30.79 10.17 15.20
CA THR A 51 31.39 10.75 16.41
C THR A 51 30.63 10.41 17.69
N ILE A 52 29.41 9.90 17.59
CA ILE A 52 28.61 9.54 18.76
C ILE A 52 29.15 8.25 19.37
N ASN A 53 29.59 8.36 20.61
CA ASN A 53 29.88 7.22 21.46
C ASN A 53 28.57 6.50 21.82
N ARG A 54 28.51 5.21 21.45
CA ARG A 54 27.37 4.31 21.67
C ARG A 54 27.63 3.25 22.72
N THR A 55 28.76 3.33 23.43
CA THR A 55 29.08 2.37 24.47
C THR A 55 28.14 2.56 25.66
N VAL A 56 27.31 1.56 25.92
CA VAL A 56 26.43 1.54 27.09
C VAL A 56 27.26 1.22 28.33
N PRO A 57 27.31 2.10 29.35
CA PRO A 57 28.02 1.81 30.60
C PRO A 57 27.37 0.70 31.41
N ASP A 58 28.17 -0.07 32.15
CA ASP A 58 27.68 -1.10 33.07
C ASP A 58 26.75 -0.51 34.15
N SER A 59 26.99 0.73 34.57
CA SER A 59 26.15 1.45 35.54
C SER A 59 24.71 1.65 35.06
N TYR A 60 24.48 1.76 33.74
CA TYR A 60 23.14 1.83 33.16
C TYR A 60 22.42 0.49 33.25
N PHE A 61 23.14 -0.62 33.17
CA PHE A 61 22.53 -1.94 33.32
C PHE A 61 22.26 -2.27 34.78
N GLU A 62 23.14 -1.89 35.70
CA GLU A 62 23.02 -2.15 37.14
C GLU A 62 21.85 -1.37 37.77
N SER A 63 21.72 -0.06 37.47
CA SER A 63 20.61 0.78 37.97
C SER A 63 19.25 0.22 37.59
N ASN A 64 19.19 -0.41 36.42
CA ASN A 64 17.98 -0.94 35.84
C ASN A 64 17.78 -2.42 36.11
N GLN A 65 18.63 -3.08 36.90
CA GLN A 65 18.48 -4.48 37.34
C GLN A 65 18.11 -4.60 38.82
N SER A 66 18.46 -3.60 39.64
CA SER A 66 18.33 -3.66 41.11
C SER A 66 16.89 -3.63 41.66
N GLY A 67 15.86 -3.42 40.81
CA GLY A 67 14.47 -3.21 41.24
C GLY A 67 13.56 -4.45 41.16
N THR A 68 14.03 -5.58 40.67
CA THR A 68 13.25 -6.83 40.58
C THR A 68 13.79 -7.83 41.58
N ASP A 69 12.88 -8.39 42.37
CA ASP A 69 13.14 -9.31 43.46
C ASP A 69 14.18 -10.40 43.11
N ASN A 70 14.93 -10.83 44.14
CA ASN A 70 16.02 -11.82 44.13
C ASN A 70 15.71 -13.20 43.49
N ILE A 71 14.55 -13.36 42.85
CA ILE A 71 14.04 -14.59 42.24
C ILE A 71 14.51 -14.73 40.77
N ASP A 72 14.76 -13.62 40.07
CA ASP A 72 15.04 -13.64 38.62
C ASP A 72 16.55 -13.69 38.25
N LEU A 73 17.44 -13.70 39.25
CA LEU A 73 18.90 -13.75 39.06
C LEU A 73 19.41 -15.13 38.59
N GLU A 74 18.62 -16.20 38.74
CA GLU A 74 19.03 -17.56 38.34
C GLU A 74 18.82 -17.85 36.84
N ASN A 75 17.99 -17.07 36.14
CA ASN A 75 17.66 -17.31 34.74
C ASN A 75 18.47 -16.39 33.81
N GLU A 76 19.62 -16.89 33.34
CA GLU A 76 20.50 -16.20 32.38
C GLU A 76 19.75 -15.65 31.14
N ASP A 77 18.72 -16.36 30.68
CA ASP A 77 17.92 -15.93 29.52
C ASP A 77 17.07 -14.68 29.81
N ILE A 78 16.48 -14.57 31.01
CA ILE A 78 15.70 -13.38 31.42
C ILE A 78 16.62 -12.17 31.53
N ARG A 79 17.81 -12.36 32.12
CA ARG A 79 18.84 -11.34 32.23
C ARG A 79 19.30 -10.85 30.86
N ARG A 80 19.52 -11.76 29.90
CA ARG A 80 19.86 -11.42 28.51
C ARG A 80 18.74 -10.64 27.82
N SER A 81 17.48 -11.06 27.97
CA SER A 81 16.33 -10.33 27.41
C SER A 81 16.22 -8.92 27.95
N ARG A 82 16.44 -8.72 29.26
CA ARG A 82 16.43 -7.39 29.89
C ARG A 82 17.60 -6.53 29.41
N HIS A 83 18.80 -7.10 29.32
CA HIS A 83 19.97 -6.39 28.81
C HIS A 83 19.75 -5.93 27.38
N ALA A 84 19.24 -6.81 26.52
CA ALA A 84 18.89 -6.49 25.13
C ALA A 84 17.84 -5.38 25.05
N TYR A 85 16.84 -5.39 25.93
CA TYR A 85 15.82 -4.34 25.99
C TYR A 85 16.37 -2.98 26.43
N CYS A 86 17.22 -2.94 27.46
CA CYS A 86 17.87 -1.72 27.92
C CYS A 86 18.79 -1.16 26.81
N GLN A 87 19.55 -2.02 26.14
CA GLN A 87 20.38 -1.65 25.01
C GLN A 87 19.54 -1.10 23.85
N MET A 88 18.41 -1.74 23.52
CA MET A 88 17.49 -1.26 22.49
C MET A 88 16.96 0.15 22.80
N ILE A 89 16.58 0.43 24.05
CA ILE A 89 16.12 1.77 24.46
C ILE A 89 17.25 2.79 24.32
N PHE A 90 18.45 2.44 24.77
CA PHE A 90 19.62 3.31 24.65
C PHE A 90 19.92 3.64 23.18
N ASP A 91 19.98 2.64 22.31
CA ASP A 91 20.21 2.81 20.88
C ASP A 91 19.11 3.67 20.22
N LEU A 92 17.85 3.50 20.64
CA LEU A 92 16.74 4.30 20.15
C LEU A 92 16.87 5.77 20.58
N CYS A 93 17.30 6.04 21.81
CA CYS A 93 17.61 7.40 22.27
C CYS A 93 18.75 8.01 21.46
N VAL A 94 19.82 7.27 21.18
CA VAL A 94 20.92 7.73 20.31
C VAL A 94 20.43 8.14 18.93
N GLU A 95 19.63 7.28 18.28
CA GLU A 95 19.17 7.52 16.92
C GLU A 95 18.21 8.72 16.85
N LEU A 96 17.32 8.90 17.85
CA LEU A 96 16.45 10.08 17.93
C LEU A 96 17.23 11.36 18.17
N LEU A 97 18.25 11.30 19.02
CA LEU A 97 19.04 12.47 19.38
C LEU A 97 19.94 12.89 18.20
N HIS A 98 20.55 11.93 17.51
CA HIS A 98 21.19 12.17 16.22
C HIS A 98 20.21 12.73 15.17
N GLU A 99 18.99 12.17 15.05
CA GLU A 99 17.99 12.69 14.11
C GLU A 99 17.59 14.14 14.41
N MET A 100 17.59 14.55 15.67
CA MET A 100 17.28 15.92 16.10
C MET A 100 18.40 16.93 15.81
N TYR A 101 19.66 16.56 16.06
CA TYR A 101 20.80 17.47 15.91
C TYR A 101 21.54 17.35 14.57
N SER A 102 21.27 16.32 13.76
CA SER A 102 21.92 16.15 12.47
C SER A 102 21.40 17.17 11.45
N PRO A 103 22.26 18.04 10.90
CA PRO A 103 21.83 19.15 10.05
C PRO A 103 21.23 18.69 8.71
N ASN A 104 21.41 17.43 8.27
CA ASN A 104 20.92 16.98 6.96
C ASN A 104 20.76 15.44 6.80
N VAL A 105 19.90 14.78 7.58
CA VAL A 105 19.46 13.40 7.22
C VAL A 105 18.38 13.49 6.13
N ARG A 106 18.87 13.68 4.90
CA ARG A 106 18.28 13.36 3.59
C ARG A 106 16.78 13.62 3.46
N LEU A 107 16.46 14.72 2.76
CA LEU A 107 15.35 14.68 1.79
C LEU A 107 15.52 13.37 1.01
N SER A 108 14.68 12.40 1.31
CA SER A 108 14.33 11.28 0.44
C SER A 108 15.39 10.87 -0.59
N ARG A 109 16.16 9.81 -0.29
CA ARG A 109 16.87 9.02 -1.33
C ARG A 109 15.88 8.18 -2.15
N TYR A 110 14.68 8.71 -2.43
CA TYR A 110 13.73 8.08 -3.32
C TYR A 110 13.79 8.81 -4.66
N PRO A 111 13.69 8.09 -5.79
CA PRO A 111 13.58 8.70 -7.11
C PRO A 111 12.40 9.68 -7.16
N GLU A 112 12.50 10.73 -7.97
CA GLU A 112 11.51 11.81 -8.08
C GLU A 112 10.08 11.32 -8.37
N TRP A 113 9.96 10.19 -9.07
CA TRP A 113 8.68 9.57 -9.42
C TRP A 113 8.01 8.79 -8.26
N GLN A 114 8.74 8.55 -7.17
CA GLN A 114 8.19 7.84 -6.02
C GLN A 114 7.75 8.84 -4.95
N ARG A 115 6.49 8.75 -4.52
CA ARG A 115 6.00 9.55 -3.39
C ARG A 115 6.86 9.27 -2.16
N THR A 116 7.52 10.31 -1.67
CA THR A 116 8.28 10.23 -0.43
C THR A 116 7.31 9.82 0.67
N LYS A 117 7.53 8.64 1.28
CA LYS A 117 6.91 8.36 2.58
C LYS A 117 7.57 9.37 3.51
N LEU A 118 6.84 10.44 3.82
CA LEU A 118 7.22 11.40 4.84
C LEU A 118 7.19 10.65 6.18
N VAL A 119 8.24 9.86 6.42
CA VAL A 119 8.58 9.36 7.73
C VAL A 119 8.79 10.62 8.54
N SER A 120 7.82 10.96 9.40
CA SER A 120 7.87 11.74 10.66
C SER A 120 8.98 12.79 10.92
N LYS A 121 9.69 13.27 9.89
CA LYS A 121 10.94 14.05 9.96
C LYS A 121 10.72 15.55 9.89
N ARG A 122 9.45 15.98 9.81
CA ARG A 122 9.09 17.38 9.56
C ARG A 122 8.92 18.21 10.82
N PHE A 123 8.69 17.59 11.99
CA PHE A 123 8.38 18.37 13.19
C PHE A 123 9.62 19.12 13.73
N TYR A 124 10.79 18.47 13.78
CA TYR A 124 12.03 19.05 14.34
C TYR A 124 12.70 20.08 13.45
N ARG A 125 12.48 19.97 12.14
CA ARG A 125 13.04 20.90 11.17
C ARG A 125 12.44 22.30 11.29
N PHE A 126 11.19 22.39 11.75
CA PHE A 126 10.49 23.67 11.80
C PHE A 126 10.73 24.41 13.12
N ASN A 127 10.94 23.68 14.22
CA ASN A 127 11.28 24.23 15.53
C ASN A 127 12.31 23.31 16.22
N PRO A 128 13.62 23.60 16.11
CA PRO A 128 14.62 22.89 16.92
C PRO A 128 14.38 23.22 18.41
N PRO A 129 14.60 22.24 19.32
CA PRO A 129 14.47 22.48 20.75
C PRO A 129 15.46 23.56 21.20
N LYS A 130 14.99 24.51 22.03
CA LYS A 130 15.80 25.63 22.51
C LYS A 130 16.61 25.27 23.76
N SER A 131 16.19 24.22 24.48
CA SER A 131 16.81 23.75 25.72
C SER A 131 17.05 22.24 25.68
N ARG A 132 18.08 21.78 26.39
CA ARG A 132 18.33 20.34 26.64
C ARG A 132 17.11 19.66 27.24
N THR A 133 16.46 20.29 28.22
CA THR A 133 15.26 19.73 28.87
C THR A 133 14.07 19.58 27.91
N GLU A 134 13.95 20.46 26.93
CA GLU A 134 12.94 20.37 25.89
C GLU A 134 13.24 19.19 24.94
N ALA A 135 14.51 19.00 24.59
CA ALA A 135 14.96 17.88 23.78
C ALA A 135 14.73 16.54 24.49
N GLU A 136 15.04 16.43 25.78
CA GLU A 136 14.86 15.22 26.58
C GLU A 136 13.37 14.83 26.68
N ASN A 137 12.51 15.77 27.07
CA ASN A 137 11.05 15.54 27.13
C ASN A 137 10.49 15.10 25.78
N PHE A 138 11.01 15.70 24.72
CA PHE A 138 10.62 15.39 23.37
C PHE A 138 10.99 13.95 22.99
N ILE A 139 12.24 13.55 23.22
CA ILE A 139 12.75 12.20 22.93
C ILE A 139 11.96 11.17 23.72
N GLN A 140 11.74 11.39 25.02
CA GLN A 140 10.93 10.51 25.86
C GLN A 140 9.54 10.29 25.27
N LYS A 141 8.86 11.36 24.87
CA LYS A 141 7.54 11.27 24.23
C LYS A 141 7.58 10.44 22.95
N LYS A 142 8.63 10.58 22.13
CA LYS A 142 8.78 9.79 20.91
C LYS A 142 9.12 8.33 21.16
N VAL A 143 9.95 8.02 22.14
CA VAL A 143 10.19 6.63 22.53
C VAL A 143 8.87 5.97 22.93
N LEU A 144 8.07 6.64 23.75
CA LEU A 144 6.75 6.14 24.15
C LEU A 144 5.79 5.99 22.96
N GLU A 145 5.85 6.89 21.97
CA GLU A 145 5.04 6.80 20.75
C GLU A 145 5.46 5.60 19.88
N ILE A 146 6.77 5.37 19.70
CA ILE A 146 7.32 4.25 18.92
C ILE A 146 6.96 2.92 19.58
N LEU A 147 7.06 2.85 20.91
CA LEU A 147 6.69 1.68 21.71
C LEU A 147 5.17 1.53 21.90
N ASN A 148 4.35 2.42 21.34
CA ASN A 148 2.88 2.43 21.47
C ASN A 148 2.39 2.50 22.93
N LEU A 149 3.19 3.07 23.83
CA LEU A 149 2.86 3.28 25.24
C LEU A 149 2.11 4.60 25.49
N THR A 150 2.04 5.46 24.48
CA THR A 150 1.11 6.59 24.48
C THR A 150 -0.27 6.13 24.03
N PRO A 151 -1.36 6.67 24.60
CA PRO A 151 -2.70 6.43 24.09
C PRO A 151 -2.71 6.88 22.63
N ARG A 152 -2.75 5.90 21.72
CA ARG A 152 -2.84 6.17 20.29
C ARG A 152 -4.08 7.03 20.11
N GLN A 153 -3.90 8.27 19.69
CA GLN A 153 -4.98 9.00 19.04
C GLN A 153 -5.28 8.16 17.81
N ILE A 154 -6.26 7.26 17.91
CA ILE A 154 -6.78 6.50 16.79
C ILE A 154 -7.42 7.56 15.91
N THR A 155 -6.61 8.22 15.07
CA THR A 155 -7.13 8.96 13.95
C THR A 155 -7.80 7.88 13.11
N TYR A 156 -9.13 7.86 13.13
CA TYR A 156 -10.00 6.91 12.42
C TYR A 156 -9.77 6.84 10.89
N SER A 157 -8.67 7.38 10.36
CA SER A 157 -8.56 7.82 8.97
C SER A 157 -7.58 7.04 8.07
N LYS A 158 -7.05 5.86 8.47
CA LYS A 158 -6.15 5.11 7.56
C LYS A 158 -6.63 3.72 7.14
N TRP A 159 -7.51 3.10 7.91
CA TRP A 159 -8.12 1.80 7.53
C TRP A 159 -9.55 1.93 7.02
N ARG A 160 -10.26 3.05 7.31
CA ARG A 160 -11.56 3.37 6.69
C ARG A 160 -11.44 3.89 5.26
N LEU A 161 -10.41 4.68 4.94
CA LEU A 161 -10.19 5.20 3.58
C LEU A 161 -10.04 4.09 2.52
N PRO A 162 -9.30 2.98 2.75
CA PRO A 162 -9.24 1.87 1.80
C PRO A 162 -10.58 1.17 1.59
N ILE A 163 -11.42 1.07 2.64
CA ILE A 163 -12.72 0.40 2.60
C ILE A 163 -13.72 1.26 1.82
N GLU A 164 -13.76 2.58 2.09
CA GLU A 164 -14.59 3.53 1.34
C GLU A 164 -14.18 3.62 -0.13
N ARG A 165 -12.87 3.62 -0.43
CA ARG A 165 -12.42 3.61 -1.85
C ARG A 165 -12.79 2.33 -2.58
N ARG A 166 -12.70 1.18 -1.93
CA ARG A 166 -13.07 -0.10 -2.54
C ARG A 166 -14.56 -0.12 -2.89
N HIS A 167 -15.42 0.35 -1.98
CA HIS A 167 -16.85 0.47 -2.25
C HIS A 167 -17.19 1.48 -3.36
N MET A 168 -16.44 2.58 -3.50
CA MET A 168 -16.65 3.53 -4.60
C MET A 168 -16.21 2.96 -5.96
N GLN A 169 -15.15 2.13 -5.98
CA GLN A 169 -14.72 1.43 -7.19
C GLN A 169 -15.71 0.33 -7.60
N GLU A 170 -16.21 -0.45 -6.64
CA GLU A 170 -17.23 -1.47 -6.86
C GLU A 170 -18.53 -0.87 -7.44
N GLN A 171 -18.96 0.31 -6.97
CA GLN A 171 -20.13 0.99 -7.52
C GLN A 171 -19.91 1.50 -8.95
N PHE A 172 -18.72 2.03 -9.25
CA PHE A 172 -18.38 2.48 -10.60
C PHE A 172 -18.34 1.31 -11.58
N GLU A 173 -17.77 0.18 -11.18
CA GLU A 173 -17.72 -1.04 -12.00
C GLU A 173 -19.13 -1.55 -12.30
N VAL A 174 -20.03 -1.56 -11.31
CA VAL A 174 -21.44 -1.97 -11.51
C VAL A 174 -22.17 -1.03 -12.45
N VAL A 175 -21.98 0.29 -12.33
CA VAL A 175 -22.60 1.27 -13.23
C VAL A 175 -22.01 1.14 -14.63
N LEU A 176 -20.69 0.97 -14.76
CA LEU A 176 -20.03 0.82 -16.05
C LEU A 176 -20.50 -0.44 -16.79
N ASP A 177 -20.61 -1.56 -16.09
CA ASP A 177 -21.10 -2.83 -16.62
C ASP A 177 -22.58 -2.75 -17.03
N GLU A 178 -23.40 -2.00 -16.29
CA GLU A 178 -24.79 -1.70 -16.66
C GLU A 178 -24.87 -0.77 -17.90
N GLU A 179 -24.05 0.28 -17.97
CA GLU A 179 -24.00 1.18 -19.12
C GLU A 179 -23.46 0.47 -20.38
N LEU A 180 -22.48 -0.42 -20.22
CA LEU A 180 -21.98 -1.28 -21.30
C LEU A 180 -23.08 -2.22 -21.80
N ARG A 181 -23.77 -2.95 -20.90
CA ARG A 181 -24.90 -3.82 -21.31
C ARG A 181 -26.01 -3.05 -22.02
N ARG A 182 -26.34 -1.84 -21.56
CA ARG A 182 -27.35 -0.99 -22.21
C ARG A 182 -26.91 -0.55 -23.60
N THR A 183 -25.63 -0.21 -23.77
CA THR A 183 -25.10 0.29 -25.05
C THR A 183 -24.79 -0.84 -26.04
N GLU A 184 -24.37 -2.03 -25.59
CA GLU A 184 -24.11 -3.20 -26.44
C GLU A 184 -25.35 -3.67 -27.20
N ILE A 185 -26.55 -3.54 -26.62
CA ILE A 185 -27.81 -3.92 -27.28
C ILE A 185 -28.09 -3.03 -28.50
N ASP A 186 -27.59 -1.78 -28.50
CA ASP A 186 -27.69 -0.83 -29.60
C ASP A 186 -26.48 -0.90 -30.55
N TRP A 187 -25.50 -1.80 -30.32
CA TRP A 187 -24.42 -2.03 -31.27
C TRP A 187 -25.00 -2.74 -32.49
N ILE A 188 -25.25 -1.95 -33.53
CA ILE A 188 -25.80 -2.39 -34.81
C ILE A 188 -24.88 -3.49 -35.37
N ASP A 189 -25.41 -4.70 -35.53
CA ASP A 189 -24.73 -5.81 -36.22
C ASP A 189 -24.63 -5.51 -37.72
N TYR A 190 -23.56 -4.83 -38.11
CA TYR A 190 -23.27 -4.53 -39.50
C TYR A 190 -22.86 -5.76 -40.31
N GLU A 191 -22.61 -6.92 -39.69
CA GLU A 191 -22.22 -8.13 -40.43
C GLU A 191 -23.39 -8.62 -41.28
N SER A 192 -24.58 -8.71 -40.67
CA SER A 192 -25.83 -9.10 -41.34
C SER A 192 -26.19 -8.16 -42.51
N ASP A 193 -26.11 -6.84 -42.31
CA ASP A 193 -26.40 -5.87 -43.37
C ASP A 193 -25.32 -5.82 -44.45
N SER A 194 -24.05 -6.03 -44.09
CA SER A 194 -22.96 -6.05 -45.08
C SER A 194 -23.05 -7.24 -46.03
N ILE A 195 -23.47 -8.41 -45.53
CA ILE A 195 -23.65 -9.61 -46.36
C ILE A 195 -24.80 -9.37 -47.33
N ARG A 196 -25.92 -8.82 -46.87
CA ARG A 196 -27.08 -8.53 -47.73
C ARG A 196 -26.72 -7.55 -48.85
N ILE A 197 -26.07 -6.43 -48.52
CA ILE A 197 -25.67 -5.43 -49.52
C ILE A 197 -24.67 -6.02 -50.52
N LYS A 198 -23.69 -6.81 -50.05
CA LYS A 198 -22.73 -7.48 -50.94
C LYS A 198 -23.43 -8.46 -51.88
N PHE A 199 -24.42 -9.20 -51.39
CA PHE A 199 -25.20 -10.14 -52.19
C PHE A 199 -26.03 -9.40 -53.25
N ASP A 200 -26.77 -8.34 -52.86
CA ASP A 200 -27.57 -7.53 -53.78
C ASP A 200 -26.71 -6.91 -54.90
N VAL A 201 -25.52 -6.39 -54.56
CA VAL A 201 -24.58 -5.85 -55.55
C VAL A 201 -24.05 -6.95 -56.48
N ALA A 202 -23.70 -8.11 -55.93
CA ALA A 202 -23.21 -9.24 -56.74
C ALA A 202 -24.29 -9.77 -57.70
N GLU A 203 -25.54 -9.89 -57.23
CA GLU A 203 -26.68 -10.32 -58.05
C GLU A 203 -26.96 -9.33 -59.19
N ASN A 204 -26.90 -8.02 -58.91
CA ASN A 204 -27.10 -7.00 -59.94
C ASN A 204 -26.00 -7.05 -61.02
N ILE A 205 -24.73 -7.17 -60.62
CA ILE A 205 -23.61 -7.32 -61.56
C ILE A 205 -23.78 -8.59 -62.40
N PHE A 206 -24.16 -9.71 -61.79
CA PHE A 206 -24.38 -10.97 -62.49
C PHE A 206 -25.52 -10.88 -63.52
N ASN A 207 -26.64 -10.24 -63.15
CA ASN A 207 -27.77 -10.04 -64.06
C ASN A 207 -27.41 -9.13 -65.24
N GLN A 208 -26.61 -8.08 -65.02
CA GLN A 208 -26.11 -7.22 -66.11
C GLN A 208 -25.24 -8.01 -67.08
N LEU A 209 -24.28 -8.79 -66.57
CA LEU A 209 -23.42 -9.64 -67.40
C LEU A 209 -24.23 -10.66 -68.22
N LEU A 210 -25.25 -11.29 -67.62
CA LEU A 210 -26.14 -12.20 -68.35
C LEU A 210 -26.89 -11.49 -69.47
N GLN A 211 -27.42 -10.29 -69.22
CA GLN A 211 -28.11 -9.50 -70.24
C GLN A 211 -27.18 -9.08 -71.37
N GLU A 212 -25.96 -8.62 -71.06
CA GLU A 212 -24.94 -8.28 -72.06
C GLU A 212 -24.58 -9.52 -72.90
N THR A 213 -24.34 -10.67 -72.27
CA THR A 213 -23.99 -11.91 -72.98
C THR A 213 -25.14 -12.40 -73.86
N LEU A 214 -26.39 -12.32 -73.37
CA LEU A 214 -27.57 -12.68 -74.15
C LEU A 214 -27.74 -11.75 -75.35
N THR A 215 -27.61 -10.43 -75.15
CA THR A 215 -27.75 -9.46 -76.25
C THR A 215 -26.67 -9.64 -77.30
N GLU A 216 -25.41 -9.90 -76.92
CA GLU A 216 -24.34 -10.26 -77.86
C GLU A 216 -24.62 -11.57 -78.58
N CYS A 217 -25.08 -12.61 -77.87
CA CYS A 217 -25.41 -13.90 -78.46
C CYS A 217 -26.56 -13.76 -79.48
N PHE A 218 -27.63 -13.06 -79.13
CA PHE A 218 -28.73 -12.76 -80.05
C PHE A 218 -28.23 -11.94 -81.26
N HIS A 219 -27.34 -10.98 -81.04
CA HIS A 219 -26.75 -10.21 -82.14
C HIS A 219 -25.95 -11.10 -83.11
N VAL A 220 -25.12 -12.01 -82.58
CA VAL A 220 -24.33 -12.97 -83.38
C VAL A 220 -25.25 -13.94 -84.13
N ILE A 221 -26.27 -14.50 -83.47
CA ILE A 221 -27.24 -15.40 -84.10
C ILE A 221 -28.00 -14.67 -85.20
N HIS A 222 -28.49 -13.45 -84.95
CA HIS A 222 -29.22 -12.66 -85.94
C HIS A 222 -28.33 -12.29 -87.13
N LYS A 223 -27.07 -11.92 -86.89
CA LYS A 223 -26.08 -11.67 -87.95
C LYS A 223 -25.78 -12.93 -88.77
N LYS A 224 -25.61 -14.09 -88.12
CA LYS A 224 -25.41 -15.38 -88.80
C LYS A 224 -26.63 -15.79 -89.62
N HIS A 225 -27.84 -15.64 -89.07
CA HIS A 225 -29.09 -15.91 -89.79
C HIS A 225 -29.25 -14.99 -91.01
N PHE A 226 -28.97 -13.69 -90.87
CA PHE A 226 -28.98 -12.73 -91.97
C PHE A 226 -27.97 -13.08 -93.07
N LEU A 227 -26.75 -13.49 -92.70
CA LEU A 227 -25.73 -13.93 -93.66
C LEU A 227 -26.13 -15.24 -94.36
N SER A 228 -26.70 -16.20 -93.63
CA SER A 228 -27.19 -17.47 -94.20
C SER A 228 -28.36 -17.27 -95.17
N SER A 229 -29.29 -16.38 -94.85
CA SER A 229 -30.48 -16.12 -95.69
C SER A 229 -30.16 -15.30 -96.94
N ASN A 230 -29.14 -14.43 -96.89
CA ASN A 230 -28.60 -13.77 -98.08
C ASN A 230 -27.75 -14.72 -98.96
N SER A 231 -27.03 -15.68 -98.37
CA SER A 231 -26.28 -16.69 -99.14
C SER A 231 -27.18 -17.69 -99.88
N THR A 232 -28.43 -17.90 -99.45
CA THR A 232 -29.43 -18.73 -100.15
C THR A 232 -30.23 -17.97 -101.22
N ARG A 233 -29.99 -16.67 -101.41
CA ARG A 233 -30.66 -15.81 -102.41
C ARG A 233 -29.76 -15.42 -103.60
N LEU A 234 -28.60 -16.04 -103.73
CA LEU A 234 -27.73 -16.03 -104.91
C LEU A 234 -27.73 -17.41 -105.55
#